data_AF-A0A2M8EBC0-F1
#
_entry.id   AF-A0A2M8EBC0-F1
#
_cell.length_a   1.000
_cell.length_b   1.000
_cell.length_c   1.000
_cell.angle_alpha   90.00
_cell.angle_beta   90.00
_cell.angle_gamma   90.00
#
_symmetry.space_group_name_H-M   'P 1'
#
loop_
_entity.id
_entity.type
_entity.pdbx_description
1 polymer ?
#
loop_
_entity_poly.entity_id
_entity_poly.type
_entity_poly.pdbx_seq_one_letter_code
_entity_poly.pdbx_strand_id
1 'polypeptide(L)'
;MTLANKRIAFGVLCLSLVSASWLWWPDTASQQAIYQSHTASANGGAVFVQSMQDTVPDGNFPKPVLTAPGQAAGDLPYAELKRLFDYYLSAVGEQSIEAITLEIASDLNQRLSLAQIPSAQHLLSQYLQFKRSLVDLETNPEWIGSDAKAVRQRLLAMQDLRAQFFSDKETQGMFGFEDEYDLDTVARLEISQNPSLNELQKKQQLAALDASQSVALREAREAPRQVLNVEHMAQTLREQGASEDDVYRMRAKELTPEAAARLAELDRDEAAWKQRIEHYLTARHQLLQTLSDAPPSERDLALVQLQQSQFNADEIRRLAAYEP
;
A
#
# COMPACT_ATOMS: atom_id res chain seq x y z
N MET A 1 10.99 36.85 10.10
CA MET A 1 9.80 36.03 10.40
C MET A 1 10.17 34.58 10.20
N THR A 2 10.13 33.81 11.27
CA THR A 2 10.56 32.42 11.39
C THR A 2 9.59 31.46 10.68
N LEU A 3 10.05 30.77 9.64
CA LEU A 3 9.32 29.65 9.05
C LEU A 3 9.65 28.37 9.84
N ALA A 4 8.69 27.93 10.63
CA ALA A 4 8.74 26.68 11.37
C ALA A 4 8.66 25.49 10.41
N ASN A 5 9.74 24.70 10.36
CA ASN A 5 9.78 23.41 9.66
C ASN A 5 8.86 22.41 10.38
N LYS A 6 7.65 22.21 9.87
CA LYS A 6 6.83 21.04 10.21
C LYS A 6 7.39 19.83 9.47
N ARG A 7 8.11 18.95 10.19
CA ARG A 7 8.45 17.60 9.72
C ARG A 7 7.17 16.76 9.76
N ILE A 8 6.59 16.49 8.59
CA ILE A 8 5.53 15.48 8.44
C ILE A 8 6.23 14.15 8.18
N ALA A 9 6.24 13.27 9.18
CA ALA A 9 6.65 11.88 9.03
C ALA A 9 5.38 11.03 8.90
N PHE A 10 5.01 10.66 7.68
CA PHE A 10 4.08 9.56 7.44
C PHE A 10 4.89 8.28 7.33
N GLY A 11 5.11 7.61 8.47
CA GLY A 11 5.45 6.20 8.49
C GLY A 11 4.18 5.43 8.81
N VAL A 12 3.62 4.73 7.81
CA VAL A 12 2.57 3.75 8.07
C VAL A 12 3.26 2.57 8.73
N LEU A 13 3.15 2.51 10.05
CA LEU A 13 3.52 1.33 10.83
C LEU A 13 2.39 0.32 10.61
N CYS A 14 2.69 -0.83 10.01
CA CYS A 14 1.74 -1.92 9.83
C CYS A 14 1.50 -2.66 11.16
N LEU A 15 1.22 -1.91 12.23
CA LEU A 15 0.46 -2.45 13.35
C LEU A 15 -0.96 -2.59 12.83
N SER A 16 -1.30 -3.78 12.35
CA SER A 16 -2.68 -4.14 12.06
C SER A 16 -3.48 -4.01 13.35
N LEU A 17 -4.06 -2.83 13.59
CA LEU A 17 -5.06 -2.61 14.62
C LEU A 17 -6.34 -3.32 14.19
N VAL A 18 -6.34 -4.65 14.29
CA VAL A 18 -7.57 -5.45 14.27
C VAL A 18 -8.06 -5.57 15.71
N SER A 19 -8.23 -4.44 16.40
CA SER A 19 -8.64 -4.45 17.82
C SER A 19 -10.10 -4.09 18.03
N ALA A 20 -10.81 -3.53 17.04
CA ALA A 20 -12.21 -3.17 17.25
C ALA A 20 -13.17 -4.37 17.21
N SER A 21 -12.90 -5.40 16.42
CA SER A 21 -13.84 -6.52 16.21
C SER A 21 -13.66 -7.70 17.17
N TRP A 22 -12.56 -7.76 17.93
CA TRP A 22 -12.23 -8.90 18.80
C TRP A 22 -12.49 -8.65 20.29
N LEU A 23 -12.82 -7.42 20.68
CA LEU A 23 -13.09 -7.02 22.08
C LEU A 23 -14.44 -7.55 22.62
N TRP A 24 -15.33 -8.06 21.77
CA TRP A 24 -16.63 -8.62 22.16
C TRP A 24 -16.73 -10.10 21.79
N TRP A 25 -16.01 -10.95 22.52
CA TRP A 25 -16.13 -12.41 22.43
C TRP A 25 -16.70 -12.99 23.74
N PRO A 26 -17.91 -13.59 23.75
CA PRO A 26 -18.37 -14.44 24.84
C PRO A 26 -18.20 -15.94 24.54
N ASP A 27 -17.86 -16.72 25.58
CA ASP A 27 -17.87 -18.18 25.54
C ASP A 27 -19.32 -18.72 25.46
N THR A 28 -19.63 -19.31 24.31
CA THR A 28 -20.74 -20.23 24.01
C THR A 28 -22.19 -19.72 24.02
N ALA A 29 -22.87 -20.16 22.94
CA ALA A 29 -24.30 -20.43 22.81
C ALA A 29 -25.28 -19.25 22.90
N SER A 30 -26.02 -19.10 21.80
CA SER A 30 -27.27 -18.35 21.63
C SER A 30 -27.12 -16.91 21.12
N GLN A 31 -27.03 -16.76 19.80
CA GLN A 31 -27.73 -15.66 19.12
C GLN A 31 -28.21 -16.14 17.74
N GLN A 32 -29.37 -16.79 17.77
CA GLN A 32 -30.26 -16.85 16.62
C GLN A 32 -31.08 -15.55 16.58
N ALA A 33 -31.37 -15.10 15.35
CA ALA A 33 -32.04 -13.86 14.94
C ALA A 33 -31.09 -12.64 14.94
N ILE A 34 -30.75 -12.04 13.80
CA ILE A 34 -31.62 -11.67 12.67
C ILE A 34 -30.84 -11.86 11.36
N TYR A 35 -31.19 -12.88 10.57
CA TYR A 35 -30.77 -12.96 9.16
C TYR A 35 -31.86 -12.32 8.30
N GLN A 36 -31.67 -11.07 7.89
CA GLN A 36 -32.38 -10.55 6.74
C GLN A 36 -31.54 -10.86 5.49
N SER A 37 -31.93 -11.95 4.84
CA SER A 37 -31.53 -12.30 3.48
C SER A 37 -31.83 -11.15 2.53
N HIS A 38 -30.78 -10.45 2.06
CA HIS A 38 -30.86 -9.65 0.84
C HIS A 38 -30.18 -10.42 -0.28
N THR A 39 -31.01 -10.97 -1.15
CA THR A 39 -30.60 -11.66 -2.38
C THR A 39 -30.19 -10.67 -3.46
N ALA A 40 -29.17 -11.09 -4.21
CA ALA A 40 -28.92 -10.89 -5.64
C ALA A 40 -27.79 -9.92 -6.04
N SER A 41 -26.71 -10.49 -6.55
CA SER A 41 -26.24 -10.13 -7.89
C SER A 41 -25.78 -11.36 -8.66
N ALA A 42 -26.21 -11.42 -9.91
CA ALA A 42 -26.00 -12.52 -10.83
C ALA A 42 -24.73 -12.28 -11.66
N ASN A 43 -23.63 -12.92 -11.25
CA ASN A 43 -22.61 -13.50 -12.14
C ASN A 43 -21.58 -14.29 -11.32
N GLY A 44 -21.77 -15.61 -11.26
CA GLY A 44 -20.65 -16.56 -11.38
C GLY A 44 -19.74 -16.82 -10.17
N GLY A 45 -20.22 -16.64 -8.94
CA GLY A 45 -19.58 -17.11 -7.71
C GLY A 45 -20.26 -16.45 -6.51
N ALA A 46 -20.82 -17.23 -5.59
CA ALA A 46 -21.40 -16.64 -4.39
C ALA A 46 -20.27 -15.98 -3.59
N VAL A 47 -20.29 -14.65 -3.50
CA VAL A 47 -19.34 -13.91 -2.67
C VAL A 47 -19.57 -14.33 -1.21
N PHE A 48 -18.50 -14.72 -0.51
CA PHE A 48 -18.58 -15.22 0.86
C PHE A 48 -19.13 -14.17 1.84
N VAL A 49 -18.68 -12.91 1.72
CA VAL A 49 -19.18 -11.74 2.47
C VAL A 49 -19.16 -10.47 1.63
N GLN A 50 -19.92 -9.45 2.03
CA GLN A 50 -20.06 -8.22 1.23
C GLN A 50 -18.76 -7.43 1.14
N SER A 51 -17.93 -7.42 2.19
CA SER A 51 -16.60 -6.79 2.16
C SER A 51 -15.62 -7.42 1.16
N MET A 52 -15.91 -8.63 0.66
CA MET A 52 -15.11 -9.34 -0.33
C MET A 52 -15.68 -9.21 -1.75
N GLN A 53 -16.64 -8.31 -1.96
CA GLN A 53 -17.13 -8.04 -3.31
C GLN A 53 -16.01 -7.44 -4.16
N ASP A 54 -15.88 -7.94 -5.38
CA ASP A 54 -14.87 -7.51 -6.37
C ASP A 54 -13.40 -7.74 -5.93
N THR A 55 -13.18 -8.60 -4.93
CA THR A 55 -11.85 -9.09 -4.52
C THR A 55 -11.66 -10.56 -4.88
N VAL A 56 -10.41 -11.00 -4.91
CA VAL A 56 -10.04 -12.42 -5.02
C VAL A 56 -9.32 -12.84 -3.74
N PRO A 57 -9.47 -14.10 -3.26
CA PRO A 57 -8.75 -14.50 -2.06
C PRO A 57 -7.24 -14.48 -2.29
N ASP A 58 -6.54 -13.82 -1.35
CA ASP A 58 -5.09 -13.68 -1.34
C ASP A 58 -4.39 -15.05 -1.22
N GLY A 59 -3.06 -15.05 -1.38
CA GLY A 59 -2.27 -16.26 -1.34
C GLY A 59 -2.13 -16.87 -2.74
N ASN A 60 -1.06 -16.50 -3.43
CA ASN A 60 -0.76 -17.04 -4.76
C ASN A 60 0.01 -18.37 -4.61
N PHE A 61 -0.73 -19.47 -4.48
CA PHE A 61 -0.14 -20.79 -4.39
C PHE A 61 0.48 -21.20 -5.74
N PRO A 62 1.74 -21.64 -5.78
CA PRO A 62 2.26 -22.33 -6.96
C PRO A 62 1.31 -23.48 -7.27
N LYS A 63 0.86 -23.60 -8.54
CA LYS A 63 -0.02 -24.70 -8.94
C LYS A 63 0.57 -26.02 -8.46
N PRO A 64 -0.23 -26.92 -7.86
CA PRO A 64 0.28 -28.17 -7.31
C PRO A 64 1.00 -28.94 -8.43
N VAL A 65 2.31 -29.06 -8.30
CA VAL A 65 3.09 -29.99 -9.13
C VAL A 65 2.69 -31.38 -8.65
N LEU A 66 2.19 -32.22 -9.55
CA LEU A 66 1.91 -33.61 -9.25
C LEU A 66 3.21 -34.27 -8.78
N THR A 67 3.37 -34.45 -7.47
CA THR A 67 4.50 -35.17 -6.89
C THR A 67 4.27 -36.67 -7.03
N ALA A 68 5.33 -37.40 -7.35
CA ALA A 68 5.26 -38.86 -7.48
C ALA A 68 4.93 -39.51 -6.12
N PRO A 69 4.24 -40.67 -6.10
CA PRO A 69 3.95 -41.39 -4.86
C PRO A 69 5.25 -41.66 -4.07
N GLY A 70 5.32 -41.17 -2.83
CA GLY A 70 6.48 -41.37 -1.94
C GLY A 70 7.43 -40.17 -1.81
N GLN A 71 7.20 -39.05 -2.51
CA GLN A 71 7.88 -37.80 -2.19
C GLN A 71 7.25 -37.14 -0.96
N ALA A 72 8.09 -36.70 -0.02
CA ALA A 72 7.64 -35.88 1.11
C ALA A 72 6.88 -34.66 0.57
N ALA A 73 5.78 -34.28 1.24
CA ALA A 73 5.08 -33.05 0.94
C ALA A 73 6.11 -31.91 0.94
N GLY A 74 6.21 -31.18 -0.16
CA GLY A 74 7.04 -29.97 -0.20
C GLY A 74 6.57 -28.99 0.87
N ASP A 75 7.49 -28.12 1.29
CA ASP A 75 7.21 -27.10 2.30
C ASP A 75 5.94 -26.31 1.97
N LEU A 76 5.22 -25.92 3.03
CA LEU A 76 4.05 -25.05 2.88
C LEU A 76 4.49 -23.66 2.42
N PRO A 77 3.72 -22.99 1.54
CA PRO A 77 3.96 -21.60 1.18
C PRO A 77 3.46 -20.69 2.30
N TYR A 78 4.20 -20.63 3.40
CA TYR A 78 3.82 -19.99 4.66
C TYR A 78 3.35 -18.54 4.50
N ALA A 79 4.06 -17.72 3.71
CA ALA A 79 3.66 -16.33 3.45
C ALA A 79 2.30 -16.23 2.74
N GLU A 80 2.06 -17.09 1.74
CA GLU A 80 0.79 -17.11 1.00
C GLU A 80 -0.35 -17.63 1.86
N LEU A 81 -0.08 -18.62 2.72
CA LEU A 81 -1.06 -19.11 3.70
C LEU A 81 -1.44 -18.02 4.70
N LYS A 82 -0.47 -17.28 5.23
CA LYS A 82 -0.74 -16.15 6.13
C LYS A 82 -1.66 -15.13 5.45
N ARG A 83 -1.36 -14.74 4.21
CA ARG A 83 -2.19 -13.78 3.46
C ARG A 83 -3.60 -14.30 3.21
N LEU A 84 -3.74 -15.57 2.81
CA LEU A 84 -5.04 -16.23 2.66
C LEU A 84 -5.83 -16.18 3.97
N PHE A 85 -5.19 -16.51 5.10
CA PHE A 85 -5.84 -16.49 6.40
C PHE A 85 -6.25 -15.07 6.80
N ASP A 86 -5.36 -14.09 6.64
CA ASP A 86 -5.64 -12.68 6.94
C ASP A 86 -6.77 -12.12 6.07
N TYR A 87 -6.84 -12.50 4.78
CA TYR A 87 -7.93 -12.17 3.88
C TYR A 87 -9.27 -12.68 4.43
N TYR A 88 -9.39 -13.98 4.71
CA TYR A 88 -10.65 -14.53 5.20
C TYR A 88 -11.01 -14.04 6.61
N LEU A 89 -10.02 -13.76 7.45
CA LEU A 89 -10.23 -13.17 8.77
C LEU A 89 -10.64 -11.69 8.72
N SER A 90 -10.53 -11.02 7.57
CA SER A 90 -11.12 -9.68 7.41
C SER A 90 -12.65 -9.71 7.43
N ALA A 91 -13.28 -10.88 7.23
CA ALA A 91 -14.72 -11.09 7.32
C ALA A 91 -15.25 -11.17 8.77
N VAL A 92 -14.38 -11.09 9.78
CA VAL A 92 -14.78 -11.12 11.19
C VAL A 92 -15.68 -9.91 11.49
N GLY A 93 -16.89 -10.20 11.97
CA GLY A 93 -17.95 -9.22 12.19
C GLY A 93 -19.10 -9.33 11.19
N GLU A 94 -18.85 -9.89 10.00
CA GLU A 94 -19.89 -10.26 9.03
C GLU A 94 -20.23 -11.76 9.08
N GLN A 95 -19.25 -12.60 9.41
CA GLN A 95 -19.41 -14.05 9.57
C GLN A 95 -18.82 -14.54 10.88
N SER A 96 -19.28 -15.74 11.31
CA SER A 96 -18.71 -16.41 12.47
C SER A 96 -17.33 -16.99 12.15
N ILE A 97 -16.48 -17.12 13.17
CA ILE A 97 -15.14 -17.72 13.00
C ILE A 97 -15.23 -19.16 12.48
N GLU A 98 -16.27 -19.90 12.86
CA GLU A 98 -16.51 -21.25 12.38
C GLU A 98 -16.79 -21.26 10.88
N ALA A 99 -17.65 -20.34 10.40
CA ALA A 99 -17.95 -20.21 8.97
C ALA A 99 -16.69 -19.79 8.18
N ILE A 100 -15.93 -18.83 8.70
CA ILE A 100 -14.66 -18.38 8.11
C ILE A 100 -13.66 -19.54 8.04
N THR A 101 -13.53 -20.32 9.11
CA THR A 101 -12.61 -21.47 9.16
C THR A 101 -13.00 -22.56 8.15
N LEU A 102 -14.29 -22.82 7.99
CA LEU A 102 -14.80 -23.76 6.99
C LEU A 102 -14.50 -23.28 5.56
N GLU A 103 -14.66 -21.98 5.31
CA GLU A 103 -14.36 -21.39 4.01
C GLU A 103 -12.87 -21.49 3.68
N ILE A 104 -11.98 -21.14 4.63
CA ILE A 104 -10.53 -21.31 4.47
C ILE A 104 -10.22 -22.79 4.20
N ALA A 105 -10.80 -23.72 4.96
CA ALA A 105 -10.56 -25.15 4.76
C ALA A 105 -11.00 -25.63 3.36
N SER A 106 -12.13 -25.12 2.85
CA SER A 106 -12.60 -25.38 1.50
C SER A 106 -11.58 -24.88 0.46
N ASP A 107 -11.07 -23.65 0.61
CA ASP A 107 -10.10 -23.08 -0.33
C ASP A 107 -8.75 -23.82 -0.29
N LEU A 108 -8.27 -24.19 0.91
CA LEU A 108 -7.06 -25.01 1.08
C LEU A 108 -7.18 -26.36 0.36
N ASN A 109 -8.35 -27.02 0.41
CA ASN A 109 -8.59 -28.28 -0.29
C ASN A 109 -8.56 -28.14 -1.81
N GLN A 110 -8.86 -26.94 -2.34
CA GLN A 110 -8.85 -26.67 -3.78
C GLN A 110 -7.44 -26.29 -4.28
N ARG A 111 -6.65 -25.60 -3.45
CA ARG A 111 -5.36 -25.02 -3.86
C ARG A 111 -4.14 -25.87 -3.51
N LEU A 112 -4.21 -26.67 -2.45
CA LEU A 112 -3.07 -27.47 -1.98
C LEU A 112 -3.12 -28.93 -2.44
N SER A 113 -1.94 -29.57 -2.42
CA SER A 113 -1.87 -31.02 -2.60
C SER A 113 -2.44 -31.77 -1.39
N LEU A 114 -2.98 -32.98 -1.60
CA LEU A 114 -3.56 -33.81 -0.54
C LEU A 114 -2.60 -34.06 0.64
N ALA A 115 -1.29 -34.12 0.37
CA ALA A 115 -0.28 -34.33 1.41
C ALA A 115 -0.03 -33.08 2.27
N GLN A 116 -0.32 -31.88 1.77
CA GLN A 116 -0.10 -30.61 2.46
C GLN A 116 -1.32 -30.18 3.31
N ILE A 117 -2.53 -30.61 2.94
CA ILE A 117 -3.79 -30.21 3.60
C ILE A 117 -3.74 -30.38 5.13
N PRO A 118 -3.32 -31.53 5.72
CA PRO A 118 -3.31 -31.67 7.17
C PRO A 118 -2.38 -30.67 7.86
N SER A 119 -1.23 -30.38 7.26
CA SER A 119 -0.27 -29.42 7.81
C SER A 119 -0.80 -27.98 7.72
N ALA A 120 -1.46 -27.62 6.61
CA ALA A 120 -2.06 -26.30 6.45
C ALA A 120 -3.25 -26.08 7.40
N GLN A 121 -4.07 -27.10 7.64
CA GLN A 121 -5.15 -27.05 8.63
C GLN A 121 -4.62 -26.92 10.06
N HIS A 122 -3.55 -27.64 10.39
CA HIS A 122 -2.88 -27.48 11.68
C HIS A 122 -2.33 -26.06 11.84
N LEU A 123 -1.66 -25.52 10.81
CA LEU A 123 -1.15 -24.14 10.81
C LEU A 123 -2.27 -23.12 11.00
N LEU A 124 -3.42 -23.28 10.33
CA LEU A 124 -4.59 -22.42 10.53
C LEU A 124 -5.08 -22.45 11.99
N SER A 125 -5.15 -23.63 12.60
CA SER A 125 -5.57 -23.76 14.01
C SER A 125 -4.60 -23.03 14.95
N GLN A 126 -3.29 -23.18 14.74
CA GLN A 126 -2.27 -22.45 15.50
C GLN A 126 -2.38 -20.93 15.26
N TYR A 127 -2.67 -20.52 14.02
CA TYR A 127 -2.85 -19.11 13.65
C TYR A 127 -4.02 -18.45 14.37
N LEU A 128 -5.17 -19.13 14.46
CA LEU A 128 -6.33 -18.63 15.19
C LEU A 128 -6.06 -18.52 16.69
N GLN A 129 -5.35 -19.48 17.28
CA GLN A 129 -4.96 -19.41 18.69
C GLN A 129 -3.98 -18.26 18.94
N PHE A 130 -2.98 -18.10 18.07
CA PHE A 130 -2.05 -16.97 18.10
C PHE A 130 -2.79 -15.63 18.03
N LYS A 131 -3.73 -15.46 17.10
CA LYS A 131 -4.51 -14.21 16.97
C LYS A 131 -5.30 -13.89 18.24
N ARG A 132 -5.86 -14.89 18.93
CA ARG A 132 -6.54 -14.69 20.23
C ARG A 132 -5.57 -14.21 21.30
N SER A 133 -4.44 -14.89 21.47
CA SER A 133 -3.42 -14.47 22.45
C SER A 133 -2.79 -13.12 22.10
N LEU A 134 -2.74 -12.76 20.82
CA LEU A 134 -2.27 -11.45 20.37
C LEU A 134 -3.22 -10.33 20.85
N VAL A 135 -4.54 -10.55 20.84
CA VAL A 135 -5.51 -9.59 21.39
C VAL A 135 -5.23 -9.34 22.89
N ASP A 136 -4.95 -10.39 23.66
CA ASP A 136 -4.60 -10.25 25.08
C ASP A 136 -3.31 -9.45 25.27
N LEU A 137 -2.31 -9.69 24.43
CA LEU A 137 -1.06 -8.93 24.44
C LEU A 137 -1.29 -7.46 24.10
N GLU A 138 -2.05 -7.16 23.06
CA GLU A 138 -2.26 -5.79 22.57
C GLU A 138 -3.18 -4.94 23.45
N THR A 139 -4.07 -5.58 24.19
CA THR A 139 -5.00 -4.90 25.13
C THR A 139 -4.39 -4.70 26.52
N ASN A 140 -3.24 -5.32 26.82
CA ASN A 140 -2.56 -5.12 28.09
C ASN A 140 -2.08 -3.65 28.23
N PRO A 141 -2.54 -2.91 29.27
CA PRO A 141 -2.17 -1.51 29.50
C PRO A 141 -0.67 -1.24 29.67
N GLU A 142 0.13 -2.26 30.01
CA GLU A 142 1.59 -2.16 30.13
C GLU A 142 2.28 -1.76 28.81
N TRP A 143 1.63 -1.98 27.67
CA TRP A 143 2.16 -1.66 26.34
C TRP A 143 1.68 -0.32 25.78
N ILE A 144 1.01 0.51 26.60
CA ILE A 144 0.54 1.84 26.21
C ILE A 144 1.70 2.83 26.26
N GLY A 145 2.41 2.96 25.14
CA GLY A 145 3.47 3.95 24.94
C GLY A 145 3.77 4.16 23.47
N SER A 146 4.09 5.39 23.07
CA SER A 146 4.39 5.77 21.69
C SER A 146 5.85 6.18 21.46
N ASP A 147 6.69 6.12 22.49
CA ASP A 147 8.13 6.31 22.32
C ASP A 147 8.77 5.10 21.63
N ALA A 148 9.92 5.31 21.01
CA ALA A 148 10.59 4.27 20.23
C ALA A 148 10.89 3.00 21.04
N LYS A 149 11.14 3.13 22.36
CA LYS A 149 11.45 2.01 23.24
C LYS A 149 10.20 1.16 23.52
N ALA A 150 9.07 1.80 23.80
CA ALA A 150 7.79 1.12 23.99
C ALA A 150 7.37 0.38 22.73
N VAL A 151 7.51 1.01 21.56
CA VAL A 151 7.23 0.37 20.26
C VAL A 151 8.13 -0.86 20.06
N ARG A 152 9.43 -0.75 20.33
CA ARG A 152 10.36 -1.89 20.24
C ARG A 152 9.98 -3.03 21.18
N GLN A 153 9.65 -2.72 22.42
CA GLN A 153 9.30 -3.73 23.41
C GLN A 153 8.02 -4.48 23.00
N ARG A 154 7.02 -3.78 22.47
CA ARG A 154 5.80 -4.41 21.92
C ARG A 154 6.12 -5.31 20.74
N LEU A 155 6.99 -4.88 19.82
CA LEU A 155 7.41 -5.70 18.67
C LEU A 155 8.09 -7.00 19.14
N LEU A 156 9.02 -6.91 20.10
CA LEU A 156 9.69 -8.08 20.67
C LEU A 156 8.70 -9.02 21.39
N ALA A 157 7.77 -8.47 22.18
CA ALA A 157 6.76 -9.28 22.86
C ALA A 157 5.84 -10.03 21.87
N MET A 158 5.51 -9.40 20.73
CA MET A 158 4.77 -10.07 19.66
C MET A 158 5.59 -11.19 19.01
N GLN A 159 6.89 -10.99 18.79
CA GLN A 159 7.79 -12.02 18.26
C GLN A 159 7.94 -13.20 19.24
N ASP A 160 8.11 -12.92 20.53
CA ASP A 160 8.16 -13.94 21.59
C ASP A 160 6.84 -14.73 21.68
N LEU A 161 5.70 -14.06 21.49
CA LEU A 161 4.40 -14.72 21.45
C LEU A 161 4.31 -15.69 20.26
N ARG A 162 4.77 -15.30 19.07
CA ARG A 162 4.77 -16.18 17.88
C ARG A 162 5.57 -17.46 18.11
N ALA A 163 6.71 -17.39 18.79
CA ALA A 163 7.55 -18.54 19.11
C ALA A 163 6.87 -19.60 20.00
N GLN A 164 5.75 -19.25 20.65
CA GLN A 164 4.95 -20.21 21.42
C GLN A 164 3.99 -21.03 20.55
N PHE A 165 3.66 -20.55 19.35
CA PHE A 165 2.67 -21.17 18.45
C PHE A 165 3.28 -21.81 17.21
N PHE A 166 4.42 -21.29 16.75
CA PHE A 166 5.02 -21.66 15.47
C PHE A 166 6.48 -22.08 15.66
N SER A 167 6.94 -23.01 14.82
CA SER A 167 8.37 -23.31 14.70
C SER A 167 9.14 -22.12 14.12
N ASP A 168 10.48 -22.12 14.25
CA ASP A 168 11.35 -21.10 13.63
C ASP A 168 11.11 -20.99 12.12
N LYS A 169 10.89 -22.14 11.46
CA LYS A 169 10.63 -22.21 10.02
C LYS A 169 9.31 -21.54 9.64
N GLU A 170 8.24 -21.86 10.38
CA GLU A 170 6.93 -21.26 10.18
C GLU A 170 6.96 -19.76 10.49
N THR A 171 7.61 -19.37 11.59
CA THR A 171 7.77 -17.98 11.98
C THR A 171 8.50 -17.18 10.90
N GLN A 172 9.66 -17.67 10.44
CA GLN A 172 10.41 -17.03 9.38
C GLN A 172 9.61 -16.98 8.06
N GLY A 173 8.90 -18.05 7.72
CA GLY A 173 8.12 -18.14 6.49
C GLY A 173 6.86 -17.26 6.48
N MET A 174 6.21 -17.07 7.63
CA MET A 174 4.98 -16.29 7.75
C MET A 174 5.25 -14.83 8.05
N PHE A 175 6.26 -14.50 8.86
CA PHE A 175 6.46 -13.15 9.41
C PHE A 175 7.83 -12.56 9.13
N GLY A 176 8.78 -13.33 8.60
CA GLY A 176 10.18 -12.90 8.54
C GLY A 176 10.41 -11.63 7.72
N PHE A 177 9.63 -11.41 6.66
CA PHE A 177 9.71 -10.18 5.87
C PHE A 177 9.08 -8.99 6.62
N GLU A 178 7.90 -9.17 7.24
CA GLU A 178 7.29 -8.14 8.07
C GLU A 178 8.19 -7.77 9.26
N ASP A 179 8.85 -8.75 9.89
CA ASP A 179 9.77 -8.55 10.99
C ASP A 179 11.00 -7.74 10.56
N GLU A 180 11.58 -8.02 9.39
CA GLU A 180 12.70 -7.23 8.86
C GLU A 180 12.28 -5.77 8.63
N TYR A 181 11.09 -5.55 8.07
CA TYR A 181 10.54 -4.23 7.80
C TYR A 181 10.23 -3.46 9.10
N ASP A 182 9.59 -4.10 10.07
CA ASP A 182 9.20 -3.49 11.34
C ASP A 182 10.44 -3.15 12.18
N LEU A 183 11.44 -4.03 12.23
CA LEU A 183 12.71 -3.77 12.92
C LEU A 183 13.48 -2.61 12.30
N ASP A 184 13.55 -2.50 10.96
CA ASP A 184 14.14 -1.34 10.27
C ASP A 184 13.38 -0.05 10.63
N THR A 185 12.04 -0.10 10.63
CA THR A 185 11.19 1.05 10.95
C THR A 185 11.41 1.52 12.39
N VAL A 186 11.45 0.59 13.34
CA VAL A 186 11.72 0.88 14.76
C VAL A 186 13.14 1.45 14.93
N ALA A 187 14.16 0.88 14.28
CA ALA A 187 15.52 1.38 14.35
C ALA A 187 15.63 2.84 13.85
N ARG A 188 14.93 3.18 12.76
CA ARG A 188 14.87 4.57 12.27
C ARG A 188 14.19 5.50 13.25
N LEU A 189 13.10 5.05 13.89
CA LEU A 189 12.39 5.81 14.90
C LEU A 189 13.31 6.08 16.11
N GLU A 190 14.02 5.06 16.59
CA GLU A 190 15.00 5.17 17.67
C GLU A 190 16.10 6.19 17.33
N ILE A 191 16.70 6.11 16.14
CA ILE A 191 17.74 7.07 15.69
C ILE A 191 17.17 8.50 15.64
N SER A 192 15.96 8.65 15.09
CA SER A 192 15.30 9.95 14.95
C SER A 192 14.99 10.60 16.29
N GLN A 193 14.47 9.81 17.24
CA GLN A 193 14.07 10.28 18.57
C GLN A 193 15.22 10.37 19.57
N ASN A 194 16.40 9.81 19.27
CA ASN A 194 17.52 9.82 20.20
C ASN A 194 18.03 11.25 20.47
N PRO A 195 17.90 11.78 21.70
CA PRO A 195 18.32 13.13 22.04
C PRO A 195 19.84 13.25 22.20
N SER A 196 20.56 12.13 22.31
CA SER A 196 22.02 12.09 22.45
C SER A 196 22.74 12.22 21.11
N LEU A 197 22.01 12.17 19.98
CA LEU A 197 22.58 12.26 18.63
C LEU A 197 22.34 13.64 18.04
N ASN A 198 23.39 14.24 17.49
CA ASN A 198 23.25 15.40 16.60
C ASN A 198 22.83 14.97 15.17
N GLU A 199 22.44 15.93 14.32
CA GLU A 199 21.94 15.62 12.98
C GLU A 199 22.97 14.88 12.09
N LEU A 200 24.27 15.16 12.24
CA LEU A 200 25.31 14.45 11.50
C LEU A 200 25.41 12.98 11.93
N GLN A 201 25.38 12.72 13.24
CA GLN A 201 25.39 11.36 13.79
C GLN A 201 24.13 10.59 13.38
N LYS A 202 22.95 11.22 13.41
CA LYS A 202 21.70 10.62 12.92
C LYS A 202 21.83 10.25 11.45
N LYS A 203 22.34 11.15 10.60
CA LYS A 203 22.56 10.87 9.17
C LYS A 203 23.51 9.68 8.96
N GLN A 204 24.60 9.61 9.71
CA GLN A 204 25.56 8.51 9.63
C GLN A 204 24.94 7.17 10.04
N GLN A 205 24.17 7.14 11.13
CA GLN A 205 23.51 5.91 11.58
C GLN A 205 22.41 5.45 10.63
N LEU A 206 21.63 6.38 10.07
CA LEU A 206 20.63 6.05 9.05
C LEU A 206 21.28 5.48 7.79
N ALA A 207 22.41 6.05 7.33
CA ALA A 207 23.15 5.53 6.19
C ALA A 207 23.73 4.13 6.45
N ALA A 208 24.20 3.86 7.68
CA ALA A 208 24.65 2.53 8.07
C ALA A 208 23.49 1.51 8.07
N LEU A 209 22.31 1.93 8.55
CA LEU A 209 21.10 1.11 8.53
C LEU A 209 20.68 0.78 7.09
N ASP A 210 20.64 1.77 6.20
CA ASP A 210 20.36 1.60 4.77
C ASP A 210 21.33 0.57 4.12
N ALA A 211 22.61 0.63 4.48
CA ALA A 211 23.64 -0.28 3.96
C ALA A 211 23.46 -1.73 4.46
N SER A 212 22.85 -1.94 5.63
CA SER A 212 22.62 -3.28 6.21
C SER A 212 21.32 -3.96 5.77
N GLN A 213 20.44 -3.28 5.04
CA GLN A 213 19.16 -3.85 4.61
C GLN A 213 19.35 -5.03 3.65
N SER A 214 18.46 -6.04 3.72
CA SER A 214 18.42 -7.09 2.71
C SER A 214 18.04 -6.51 1.34
N VAL A 215 18.38 -7.26 0.29
CA VAL A 215 18.00 -6.90 -1.09
C VAL A 215 16.47 -6.80 -1.21
N ALA A 216 15.74 -7.76 -0.63
CA ALA A 216 14.28 -7.80 -0.67
C ALA A 216 13.65 -6.57 0.01
N LEU A 217 14.13 -6.19 1.19
CA LEU A 217 13.63 -5.01 1.89
C LEU A 217 13.93 -3.73 1.11
N ARG A 218 15.13 -3.62 0.52
CA ARG A 218 15.51 -2.48 -0.32
C ARG A 218 14.60 -2.35 -1.54
N GLU A 219 14.38 -3.45 -2.26
CA GLU A 219 13.51 -3.48 -3.42
C GLU A 219 12.06 -3.10 -3.07
N ALA A 220 11.52 -3.64 -1.97
CA ALA A 220 10.17 -3.31 -1.52
C ALA A 220 10.01 -1.82 -1.16
N ARG A 221 11.05 -1.19 -0.60
CA ARG A 221 11.03 0.25 -0.28
C ARG A 221 11.17 1.13 -1.52
N GLU A 222 11.95 0.71 -2.51
CA GLU A 222 12.18 1.46 -3.74
C GLU A 222 11.06 1.28 -4.77
N ALA A 223 10.36 0.15 -4.77
CA ALA A 223 9.33 -0.15 -5.76
C ALA A 223 8.23 0.94 -5.88
N PRO A 224 7.63 1.45 -4.78
CA PRO A 224 6.66 2.55 -4.86
C PRO A 224 7.27 3.87 -5.36
N ARG A 225 8.59 4.02 -5.29
CA ARG A 225 9.33 5.26 -5.62
C ARG A 225 9.92 5.23 -7.01
N GLN A 226 9.92 4.08 -7.70
CA GLN A 226 10.62 3.92 -8.98
C GLN A 226 10.22 4.99 -10.00
N VAL A 227 8.93 5.25 -10.17
CA VAL A 227 8.44 6.28 -11.13
C VAL A 227 8.88 7.68 -10.71
N LEU A 228 8.82 8.01 -9.41
CA LEU A 228 9.27 9.31 -8.90
C LEU A 228 10.78 9.50 -9.07
N ASN A 229 11.56 8.46 -8.81
CA ASN A 229 13.01 8.47 -8.97
C ASN A 229 13.38 8.67 -10.46
N VAL A 230 12.71 7.96 -11.36
CA VAL A 230 12.90 8.09 -12.81
C VAL A 230 12.57 9.51 -13.28
N GLU A 231 11.50 10.12 -12.77
CA GLU A 231 11.16 11.50 -13.12
C GLU A 231 12.17 12.50 -12.57
N HIS A 232 12.62 12.31 -11.32
CA HIS A 232 13.68 13.14 -10.75
C HIS A 232 14.99 13.04 -11.56
N MET A 233 15.35 11.84 -12.03
CA MET A 233 16.50 11.64 -12.92
C MET A 233 16.32 12.34 -14.26
N ALA A 234 15.11 12.28 -14.85
CA ALA A 234 14.79 12.97 -16.09
C ALA A 234 14.94 14.48 -15.94
N GLN A 235 14.38 15.04 -14.87
CA GLN A 235 14.50 16.48 -14.56
C GLN A 235 15.95 16.90 -14.35
N THR A 236 16.72 16.11 -13.60
CA THR A 236 18.16 16.38 -13.36
C THR A 236 18.95 16.37 -14.67
N LEU A 237 18.67 15.42 -15.57
CA LEU A 237 19.31 15.37 -16.89
C LEU A 237 18.99 16.60 -17.74
N ARG A 238 17.73 17.04 -17.76
CA ARG A 238 17.32 18.25 -18.49
C ARG A 238 18.00 19.50 -17.93
N GLU A 239 18.10 19.63 -16.61
CA GLU A 239 18.81 20.73 -15.95
C GLU A 239 20.31 20.76 -16.29
N GLN A 240 20.89 19.60 -16.59
CA GLN A 240 22.27 19.46 -17.07
C GLN A 240 22.42 19.69 -18.59
N GLY A 241 21.33 20.00 -19.30
CA GLY A 241 21.32 20.27 -20.74
C GLY A 241 21.26 19.02 -21.62
N ALA A 242 20.86 17.88 -21.07
CA ALA A 242 20.66 16.66 -21.85
C ALA A 242 19.49 16.80 -22.84
N SER A 243 19.55 16.07 -23.95
CA SER A 243 18.48 16.05 -24.93
C SER A 243 17.30 15.17 -24.49
N GLU A 244 16.11 15.34 -25.09
CA GLU A 244 14.97 14.43 -24.82
C GLU A 244 15.26 12.98 -25.26
N ASP A 245 16.17 12.78 -26.20
CA ASP A 245 16.67 11.45 -26.59
C ASP A 245 17.54 10.81 -25.50
N ASP A 246 18.32 11.61 -24.76
CA ASP A 246 19.04 11.15 -23.56
C ASP A 246 18.06 10.76 -22.43
N VAL A 247 17.03 11.59 -22.22
CA VAL A 247 15.98 11.32 -21.23
C VAL A 247 15.22 10.04 -21.59
N TYR A 248 14.87 9.86 -22.87
CA TYR A 248 14.22 8.64 -23.35
C TYR A 248 15.09 7.40 -23.08
N ARG A 249 16.38 7.42 -23.46
CA ARG A 249 17.30 6.30 -23.21
C ARG A 249 17.42 5.97 -21.73
N MET A 250 17.50 6.98 -20.88
CA MET A 250 17.54 6.80 -19.43
C MET A 250 16.27 6.11 -18.93
N ARG A 251 15.08 6.63 -19.30
CA ARG A 251 13.79 6.05 -18.89
C ARG A 251 13.61 4.62 -19.43
N ALA A 252 14.05 4.33 -20.65
CA ALA A 252 13.96 3.00 -21.25
C ALA A 252 14.84 1.97 -20.53
N LYS A 253 15.95 2.41 -19.95
CA LYS A 253 16.85 1.56 -19.14
C LYS A 253 16.27 1.27 -17.76
N GLU A 254 15.65 2.26 -17.11
CA GLU A 254 15.11 2.13 -15.74
C GLU A 254 13.71 1.50 -15.69
N LEU A 255 12.96 1.58 -16.79
CA LEU A 255 11.61 1.03 -16.93
C LEU A 255 11.58 0.04 -18.10
N THR A 256 10.83 0.39 -19.16
CA THR A 256 10.81 -0.33 -20.44
C THR A 256 10.76 0.67 -21.60
N PRO A 257 11.14 0.28 -22.82
CA PRO A 257 11.03 1.13 -24.00
C PRO A 257 9.61 1.66 -24.24
N GLU A 258 8.58 0.86 -23.97
CA GLU A 258 7.18 1.23 -24.14
C GLU A 258 6.75 2.25 -23.07
N ALA A 259 7.20 2.07 -21.82
CA ALA A 259 6.94 3.04 -20.76
C ALA A 259 7.63 4.38 -21.05
N ALA A 260 8.88 4.34 -21.52
CA ALA A 260 9.62 5.53 -21.93
C ALA A 260 8.94 6.26 -23.10
N ALA A 261 8.40 5.52 -24.08
CA ALA A 261 7.67 6.11 -25.20
C ALA A 261 6.38 6.80 -24.76
N ARG A 262 5.62 6.21 -23.83
CA ARG A 262 4.43 6.84 -23.25
C ARG A 262 4.76 8.12 -22.47
N LEU A 263 5.87 8.12 -21.72
CA LEU A 263 6.32 9.30 -20.98
C LEU A 263 6.81 10.41 -21.93
N ALA A 264 7.50 10.06 -23.02
CA ALA A 264 7.91 11.04 -24.02
C ALA A 264 6.70 11.65 -24.76
N GLU A 265 5.64 10.87 -25.00
CA GLU A 265 4.39 11.41 -25.54
C GLU A 265 3.71 12.37 -24.54
N LEU A 266 3.65 11.99 -23.26
CA LEU A 266 3.12 12.86 -22.22
C LEU A 266 3.88 14.19 -22.15
N ASP A 267 5.22 14.16 -22.25
CA ASP A 267 6.03 15.39 -22.27
C ASP A 267 5.69 16.29 -23.46
N ARG A 268 5.43 15.70 -24.65
CA ARG A 268 5.00 16.45 -25.84
C ARG A 268 3.64 17.09 -25.63
N ASP A 269 2.69 16.33 -25.10
CA ASP A 269 1.35 16.83 -24.80
C ASP A 269 1.38 17.95 -23.76
N GLU A 270 2.19 17.82 -22.72
CA GLU A 270 2.39 18.86 -21.71
C GLU A 270 3.02 20.11 -22.29
N ALA A 271 4.03 19.99 -23.15
CA ALA A 271 4.66 21.14 -23.80
C ALA A 271 3.66 21.86 -24.71
N ALA A 272 2.89 21.13 -25.52
CA ALA A 272 1.86 21.69 -26.38
C ALA A 272 0.75 22.37 -25.56
N TRP A 273 0.34 21.76 -24.45
CA TRP A 273 -0.64 22.34 -23.53
C TRP A 273 -0.13 23.64 -22.91
N LYS A 274 1.11 23.66 -22.38
CA LYS A 274 1.73 24.88 -21.81
C LYS A 274 1.77 26.01 -22.82
N GLN A 275 2.18 25.74 -24.06
CA GLN A 275 2.18 26.74 -25.14
C GLN A 275 0.78 27.29 -25.45
N ARG A 276 -0.24 26.42 -25.51
CA ARG A 276 -1.63 26.85 -25.70
C ARG A 276 -2.12 27.73 -24.55
N ILE A 277 -1.76 27.38 -23.31
CA ILE A 277 -2.10 28.18 -22.12
C ILE A 277 -1.41 29.55 -22.16
N GLU A 278 -0.12 29.63 -22.49
CA GLU A 278 0.58 30.90 -22.63
C GLU A 278 -0.05 31.81 -23.70
N HIS A 279 -0.41 31.22 -24.85
CA HIS A 279 -1.10 31.92 -25.91
C HIS A 279 -2.47 32.45 -25.44
N TYR A 280 -3.24 31.60 -24.76
CA TYR A 280 -4.53 31.97 -24.19
C TYR A 280 -4.41 33.09 -23.16
N LEU A 281 -3.49 33.00 -22.21
CA LEU A 281 -3.29 34.02 -21.17
C LEU A 281 -2.89 35.37 -21.78
N THR A 282 -2.07 35.34 -22.83
CA THR A 282 -1.72 36.55 -23.59
C THR A 282 -2.95 37.16 -24.27
N ALA A 283 -3.74 36.35 -24.97
CA ALA A 283 -4.97 36.81 -25.64
C ALA A 283 -6.00 37.33 -24.64
N ARG A 284 -6.18 36.64 -23.50
CA ARG A 284 -7.04 37.05 -22.38
C ARG A 284 -6.62 38.40 -21.83
N HIS A 285 -5.33 38.61 -21.61
CA HIS A 285 -4.81 39.88 -21.10
C HIS A 285 -5.08 41.03 -22.08
N GLN A 286 -4.82 40.82 -23.37
CA GLN A 286 -5.10 41.80 -24.42
C GLN A 286 -6.60 42.13 -24.50
N LEU A 287 -7.46 41.12 -24.48
CA LEU A 287 -8.92 41.29 -24.50
C LEU A 287 -9.43 42.10 -23.32
N LEU A 288 -8.90 41.86 -22.12
CA LEU A 288 -9.27 42.61 -20.92
C LEU A 288 -8.77 44.06 -20.95
N GLN A 289 -7.64 44.32 -21.60
CA GLN A 289 -7.16 45.68 -21.82
C GLN A 289 -8.01 46.44 -22.83
N THR A 290 -8.42 45.80 -23.94
CA THR A 290 -9.25 46.46 -24.97
C THR A 290 -10.67 46.74 -24.48
N LEU A 291 -11.18 45.91 -23.56
CA LEU A 291 -12.52 46.03 -22.98
C LEU A 291 -12.50 46.68 -21.59
N SER A 292 -11.46 47.45 -21.23
CA SER A 292 -11.30 48.02 -19.87
C SER A 292 -12.52 48.86 -19.43
N ASP A 293 -13.13 49.56 -20.38
CA ASP A 293 -14.25 50.48 -20.15
C ASP A 293 -15.63 49.83 -20.43
N ALA A 294 -15.64 48.55 -20.85
CA ALA A 294 -16.87 47.83 -21.18
C ALA A 294 -17.58 47.29 -19.91
N PRO A 295 -18.92 47.14 -19.94
CA PRO A 295 -19.67 46.53 -18.84
C PRO A 295 -19.14 45.13 -18.49
N PRO A 296 -19.21 44.70 -17.20
CA PRO A 296 -18.77 43.36 -16.79
C PRO A 296 -19.38 42.21 -17.62
N SER A 297 -20.67 42.29 -17.94
CA SER A 297 -21.35 41.26 -18.74
C SER A 297 -20.80 41.10 -20.17
N GLU A 298 -20.29 42.18 -20.76
CA GLU A 298 -19.68 42.15 -22.10
C GLU A 298 -18.29 41.52 -22.04
N ARG A 299 -17.51 41.84 -21.00
CA ARG A 299 -16.20 41.22 -20.75
C ARG A 299 -16.33 39.72 -20.49
N ASP A 300 -17.29 39.30 -19.66
CA ASP A 300 -17.51 37.88 -19.34
C ASP A 300 -17.91 37.09 -20.58
N LEU A 301 -18.81 37.65 -21.41
CA LEU A 301 -19.20 37.01 -22.67
C LEU A 301 -18.02 36.87 -23.64
N ALA A 302 -17.18 37.91 -23.76
CA ALA A 302 -16.00 37.89 -24.61
C ALA A 302 -14.95 36.87 -24.12
N LEU A 303 -14.77 36.73 -22.81
CA LEU A 303 -13.89 35.71 -22.23
C LEU A 303 -14.39 34.28 -22.51
N VAL A 304 -15.69 34.04 -22.37
CA VAL A 304 -16.29 32.74 -22.69
C VAL A 304 -16.10 32.40 -24.18
N GLN A 305 -16.31 33.37 -25.07
CA GLN A 305 -16.08 33.18 -26.51
C GLN A 305 -14.61 32.89 -26.82
N LEU A 306 -13.68 33.60 -26.17
CA LEU A 306 -12.25 33.35 -26.31
C LEU A 306 -11.90 31.92 -25.89
N GLN A 307 -12.37 31.48 -24.72
CA GLN A 307 -12.16 30.12 -24.20
C GLN A 307 -12.72 29.07 -25.18
N GLN A 308 -13.97 29.22 -25.62
CA GLN A 308 -14.63 28.30 -26.55
C GLN A 308 -13.98 28.25 -27.93
N SER A 309 -13.29 29.32 -28.35
CA SER A 309 -12.57 29.35 -29.62
C SER A 309 -11.24 28.59 -29.61
N GLN A 310 -10.66 28.36 -28.42
CA GLN A 310 -9.32 27.77 -28.28
C GLN A 310 -9.31 26.43 -27.56
N PHE A 311 -10.37 26.09 -26.84
CA PHE A 311 -10.44 24.92 -25.96
C PHE A 311 -11.77 24.19 -26.06
N ASN A 312 -11.74 22.88 -25.88
CA ASN A 312 -12.95 22.06 -25.77
C ASN A 312 -13.55 22.10 -24.34
N ALA A 313 -14.71 21.49 -24.14
CA ALA A 313 -15.42 21.51 -22.86
C ALA A 313 -14.62 20.93 -21.67
N ASP A 314 -13.79 19.90 -21.90
CA ASP A 314 -12.95 19.30 -20.87
C ASP A 314 -11.76 20.20 -20.52
N GLU A 315 -11.15 20.79 -21.55
CA GLU A 315 -10.03 21.71 -21.40
C GLU A 315 -10.44 23.02 -20.72
N ILE A 316 -11.64 23.56 -21.03
CA ILE A 316 -12.18 24.77 -20.38
C ILE A 316 -12.28 24.56 -18.87
N ARG A 317 -12.68 23.37 -18.40
CA ARG A 317 -12.74 23.06 -16.96
C ARG A 317 -11.37 23.09 -16.29
N ARG A 318 -10.29 22.84 -17.05
CA ARG A 318 -8.91 22.88 -16.56
C ARG A 318 -8.35 24.30 -16.48
N LEU A 319 -8.89 25.26 -17.24
CA LEU A 319 -8.37 26.64 -17.30
C LEU A 319 -8.40 27.36 -15.95
N ALA A 320 -9.36 27.02 -15.07
CA ALA A 320 -9.46 27.60 -13.74
C ALA A 320 -8.19 27.45 -12.87
N ALA A 321 -7.33 26.47 -13.16
CA ALA A 321 -6.05 26.29 -12.45
C ALA A 321 -4.94 27.23 -12.95
N TYR A 322 -5.13 27.91 -14.08
CA TYR A 322 -4.14 28.76 -14.75
C TYR A 322 -4.56 30.23 -14.80
N GLU A 323 -5.83 30.52 -14.54
CA GLU A 323 -6.34 31.88 -14.48
C GLU A 323 -6.05 32.53 -13.11
N PRO A 324 -5.70 33.83 -13.08
CA PRO A 324 -5.34 34.57 -11.86
C PRO A 324 -6.52 34.96 -10.98
#